data_AF-A0A816FUZ4-F1
#
_entry.id   AF-A0A816FUZ4-F1
#
_cell.length_a   1.000
_cell.length_b   1.000
_cell.length_c   1.000
_cell.angle_alpha   90.00
_cell.angle_beta   90.00
_cell.angle_gamma   90.00
#
_symmetry.space_group_name_H-M   'P 1'
#
loop_
_entity.id
_entity.type
_entity.pdbx_description
1 polymer ?
#
loop_
_entity_poly.entity_id
_entity_poly.type
_entity_poly.pdbx_seq_one_letter_code
_entity_poly.pdbx_strand_id
1 'polypeptide(L)' 'MHRNVLVIVTTAAPKCAENEELSECANPCQPSCQSPNRKPCPTLQCSSGCICKDGYRRANNNVTSSCVKCEEITIEPRTY' A
#
# COMPACT_ATOMS: atom_id res chain seq x y z
N MET A 1 -37.70 -17.80 27.24
CA MET A 1 -36.79 -16.70 27.60
C MET A 1 -35.77 -16.55 26.47
N HIS A 2 -36.02 -15.64 25.52
CA HIS A 2 -35.18 -15.50 24.33
C HIS A 2 -33.85 -14.82 24.69
N ARG A 3 -32.75 -15.53 24.43
CA ARG A 3 -31.38 -15.08 24.71
C ARG A 3 -31.01 -14.03 23.66
N ASN A 4 -30.98 -12.77 24.06
CA ASN A 4 -30.48 -11.68 23.22
C ASN A 4 -28.97 -11.88 23.02
N VAL A 5 -28.60 -12.45 21.87
CA VAL A 5 -27.21 -12.51 21.41
C VAL A 5 -26.87 -11.15 20.82
N LEU A 6 -26.09 -10.35 21.56
CA LEU A 6 -25.48 -9.15 21.02
C LEU A 6 -24.38 -9.59 20.04
N VAL A 7 -24.68 -9.58 18.74
CA VAL A 7 -23.66 -9.72 17.70
C VAL A 7 -22.90 -8.39 17.68
N ILE A 8 -21.85 -8.30 18.49
CA ILE A 8 -20.84 -7.24 18.38
C ILE A 8 -20.13 -7.45 17.04
N VAL A 9 -20.67 -6.85 15.99
CA VAL A 9 -19.96 -6.72 14.72
C VAL A 9 -18.82 -5.75 14.98
N THR A 10 -17.69 -6.25 15.47
CA THR A 10 -16.45 -5.50 15.41
C THR A 10 -16.05 -5.47 13.94
N THR A 11 -16.63 -4.54 13.18
CA THR A 11 -16.14 -4.15 11.86
C THR A 11 -14.80 -3.43 12.07
N ALA A 12 -13.80 -4.14 12.58
CA ALA A 12 -12.43 -3.73 12.41
C ALA A 12 -12.14 -3.94 10.92
N ALA A 13 -12.47 -2.93 10.12
CA ALA A 13 -11.90 -2.82 8.79
C ALA A 13 -10.39 -3.10 8.93
N PRO A 14 -9.77 -3.87 8.00
CA PRO A 14 -8.33 -4.08 8.02
C PRO A 14 -7.64 -2.74 8.25
N LYS A 15 -6.98 -2.59 9.41
CA LYS A 15 -6.34 -1.33 9.76
C LYS A 15 -5.07 -1.24 8.94
N CYS A 16 -5.15 -0.53 7.82
CA CYS A 16 -3.97 -0.15 7.07
C CYS A 16 -3.11 0.82 7.89
N ALA A 17 -1.81 0.79 7.63
CA ALA A 17 -0.87 1.66 8.31
C ALA A 17 -1.01 3.12 7.84
N GLU A 18 -0.20 4.02 8.41
CA GLU A 18 -0.12 5.38 7.94
C GLU A 18 0.24 5.42 6.44
N ASN A 19 -0.44 6.30 5.70
CA ASN A 19 -0.25 6.49 4.24
C ASN A 19 -0.59 5.26 3.39
N GLU A 20 -1.35 4.32 3.96
CA GLU A 20 -1.98 3.22 3.24
C GLU A 20 -3.50 3.36 3.18
N GLU A 21 -4.10 2.74 2.17
CA GLU A 21 -5.54 2.59 2.01
C GLU A 21 -5.90 1.14 1.69
N LEU A 22 -7.10 0.75 2.10
CA LEU A 22 -7.62 -0.58 1.78
C LEU A 22 -8.06 -0.61 0.32
N SER A 23 -7.53 -1.56 -0.43
CA SER A 23 -7.93 -1.83 -1.82
C SER A 23 -8.49 -3.24 -1.92
N GLU A 24 -9.54 -3.40 -2.71
CA GLU A 24 -10.09 -4.72 -3.07
C GLU A 24 -9.15 -5.52 -3.98
N CYS A 25 -8.19 -4.84 -4.62
CA CYS A 25 -7.23 -5.39 -5.55
C CYS A 25 -5.82 -4.85 -5.28
N ALA A 26 -5.23 -5.28 -4.15
CA ALA A 26 -3.84 -5.03 -3.83
C ALA A 26 -2.93 -6.01 -4.59
N ASN A 27 -2.16 -5.49 -5.54
CA ASN A 27 -1.17 -6.27 -6.26
C ASN A 27 0.17 -6.31 -5.48
N PRO A 28 0.85 -7.48 -5.39
CA PRO A 28 2.11 -7.60 -4.63
C PRO A 28 3.27 -6.76 -5.20
N CYS A 29 3.21 -6.39 -6.48
CA CYS A 29 4.22 -5.59 -7.16
C CYS A 29 4.01 -4.08 -6.96
N GLN A 30 3.82 -3.61 -5.72
CA GLN A 30 3.69 -2.19 -5.43
C GLN A 30 4.97 -1.41 -5.79
N PRO A 31 4.91 -0.12 -6.17
CA PRO A 31 6.11 0.64 -6.46
C PRO A 31 6.84 0.94 -5.14
N SER A 32 8.15 1.08 -5.22
CA SER A 32 8.97 1.49 -4.08
C SER A 32 9.83 2.70 -4.45
N CYS A 33 10.43 3.33 -3.44
CA CYS A 33 11.40 4.40 -3.68
C CYS A 33 12.69 3.90 -4.33
N GLN A 34 13.07 2.64 -4.10
CA GLN A 34 14.25 2.01 -4.71
C GLN A 34 14.00 1.56 -6.15
N SER A 35 12.75 1.27 -6.50
CA SER A 35 12.33 0.80 -7.83
C SER A 35 11.12 1.60 -8.32
N PRO A 36 11.30 2.89 -8.65
CA PRO A 36 10.21 3.78 -9.06
C PRO A 36 9.60 3.34 -10.40
N ASN A 37 10.45 2.87 -11.31
CA ASN A 37 10.04 2.29 -12.58
C ASN A 37 9.76 0.80 -12.36
N ARG A 38 8.49 0.46 -12.12
CA ARG A 38 8.09 -0.93 -11.91
C ARG A 38 8.42 -1.75 -13.15
N LYS A 39 9.10 -2.88 -12.93
CA LYS A 39 9.07 -3.99 -13.90
C LYS A 39 7.61 -4.43 -14.07
N PRO A 40 7.22 -4.96 -15.24
CA PRO A 40 5.90 -5.57 -15.42
C PRO A 40 5.64 -6.54 -14.27
N CYS A 41 4.49 -6.42 -13.61
CA CYS A 41 4.17 -7.38 -12.56
C CYS A 41 3.93 -8.74 -13.24
N PRO A 42 4.62 -9.81 -12.82
CA PRO A 42 4.50 -11.13 -13.45
C PRO A 42 3.11 -11.75 -13.31
N THR A 43 2.25 -11.19 -12.46
CA THR A 43 0.87 -11.62 -12.28
C THR A 43 -0.09 -10.44 -12.20
N LEU A 44 -1.28 -10.63 -12.77
CA LEU A 44 -2.42 -9.74 -12.60
C LEU A 44 -3.31 -10.15 -11.42
N GLN A 45 -2.98 -11.25 -10.73
CA GLN A 45 -3.69 -11.65 -9.52
C GLN A 45 -3.48 -10.60 -8.43
N CYS A 46 -4.60 -10.18 -7.85
CA CYS A 46 -4.63 -9.28 -6.71
C CYS A 46 -5.63 -9.83 -5.67
N SER A 47 -5.46 -9.40 -4.43
CA SER A 47 -6.37 -9.72 -3.33
C SER A 47 -6.67 -8.47 -2.54
N SER A 48 -7.74 -8.49 -1.73
CA SER A 48 -8.01 -7.40 -0.80
C SER A 48 -6.81 -7.20 0.14
N GLY A 49 -6.35 -5.96 0.30
CA GLY A 49 -5.18 -5.64 1.10
C GLY A 49 -4.85 -4.15 1.13
N CYS A 50 -3.86 -3.78 1.93
CA CYS A 50 -3.44 -2.40 2.08
C CYS A 50 -2.42 -2.00 1.00
N ILE A 51 -2.67 -0.87 0.34
CA ILE A 51 -1.81 -0.29 -0.68
C ILE A 51 -1.35 1.11 -0.27
N CYS A 52 -0.19 1.57 -0.73
CA CYS A 52 0.19 2.97 -0.52
C CYS A 52 -0.80 3.89 -1.23
N LYS A 53 -1.24 4.95 -0.54
CA LYS A 53 -2.06 6.03 -1.11
C LYS A 53 -1.32 6.73 -2.25
N ASP A 54 -2.07 7.44 -3.08
CA ASP A 54 -1.50 8.29 -4.13
C ASP A 54 -0.44 9.26 -3.58
N GLY A 55 0.70 9.35 -4.28
CA GLY A 55 1.86 10.14 -3.87
C GLY A 55 2.78 9.45 -2.85
N TYR A 56 2.43 8.25 -2.36
CA TYR A 56 3.27 7.45 -1.46
C TYR A 56 3.71 6.15 -2.15
N ARG A 57 4.87 5.64 -1.73
CA ARG A 57 5.40 4.34 -2.20
C ARG A 57 6.06 3.59 -1.05
N ARG A 58 6.25 2.29 -1.22
CA ARG A 58 6.98 1.46 -0.26
C ARG A 58 8.39 2.01 -0.10
N ALA A 59 8.86 2.18 1.13
CA ALA A 59 10.21 2.72 1.39
C ALA A 59 11.31 1.90 0.71
N ASN A 60 11.10 0.58 0.58
CA ASN A 60 11.98 -0.33 -0.15
C ASN A 60 11.16 -1.42 -0.87
N ASN A 61 11.83 -2.38 -1.51
CA ASN A 61 11.16 -3.46 -2.26
C ASN A 61 10.44 -4.50 -1.36
N ASN A 62 10.34 -4.28 -0.05
CA ASN A 62 9.56 -5.10 0.85
C ASN A 62 8.10 -4.62 0.91
N VAL A 63 7.17 -5.53 0.64
CA VAL A 63 5.71 -5.29 0.68
C VAL A 63 5.20 -4.90 2.06
N THR A 64 5.95 -5.16 3.13
CA THR A 64 5.59 -4.75 4.50
C THR A 64 6.23 -3.43 4.94
N SER A 65 7.07 -2.82 4.10
CA SER A 65 7.73 -1.55 4.44
C SER A 65 6.73 -0.39 4.43
N SER A 66 6.95 0.61 5.27
CA SER A 66 6.06 1.78 5.37
C SER A 66 5.92 2.52 4.04
N CYS A 67 4.75 3.12 3.82
CA CYS A 67 4.50 4.00 2.70
C CYS A 67 5.01 5.41 3.03
N VAL A 68 5.97 5.89 2.25
CA VAL A 68 6.60 7.20 2.41
C VAL A 68 6.47 7.99 1.12
N LYS A 69 6.53 9.32 1.22
CA LYS A 69 6.85 10.13 0.05
C LYS A 69 8.29 9.79 -0.29
N CYS A 70 8.50 9.15 -1.45
CA CYS A 70 9.83 9.16 -2.00
C CYS A 70 10.13 10.63 -2.24
N GLU A 71 11.18 11.17 -1.64
CA GLU A 71 11.73 12.42 -2.14
C GLU A 71 11.84 12.21 -3.64
N GLU A 72 11.10 13.02 -4.40
CA GLU A 72 11.35 13.13 -5.82
C GLU A 72 12.85 13.32 -5.89
N ILE A 73 13.57 12.40 -6.54
CA ILE A 73 14.94 12.67 -6.90
C ILE A 73 14.76 13.89 -7.78
N THR A 74 14.90 15.08 -7.19
CA THR A 74 14.94 16.33 -7.91
C THR A 74 16.16 16.10 -8.76
N ILE A 75 15.93 15.70 -10.02
CA ILE A 75 16.90 15.91 -11.05
C ILE A 75 16.91 17.43 -11.16
N GLU A 76 17.55 18.10 -10.20
CA GLU A 76 18.17 19.37 -10.52
C GLU A 76 19.06 18.99 -11.70
N PRO A 77 18.76 19.50 -12.92
CA PRO A 77 19.61 19.24 -14.04
C PRO A 77 20.99 19.68 -13.57
N ARG A 78 21.92 18.73 -13.47
CA ARG A 78 23.29 19.00 -13.05
C ARG A 78 23.80 20.04 -14.05
N THR A 79 23.82 21.30 -13.64
CA THR A 79 24.34 22.38 -14.47
C THR A 79 25.82 22.07 -14.65
N TYR A 80 26.21 21.80 -15.89
CA TYR A 80 27.60 21.65 -16.31
C TYR A 80 28.32 22.99 -16.18
#